data_AF-A0A699RQX6-F1
#
_entry.id   AF-A0A699RQX6-F1
#
_cell.length_a   1.000
_cell.length_b   1.000
_cell.length_c   1.000
_cell.angle_alpha   90.00
_cell.angle_beta   90.00
_cell.angle_gamma   90.00
#
_symmetry.space_group_name_H-M   'P 1'
#
loop_
_entity.id
_entity.type
_entity.pdbx_description
1 polymer ?
#
loop_
_entity_poly.entity_id
_entity_poly.type
_entity_poly.pdbx_seq_one_letter_code
_entity_poly.pdbx_strand_id
1 'polypeptide(L)'
;DDLQKEESRNIDRELALEKEAQQLKPNLYDGSIIVQTDEPTHSGTTIVEVPKELPKVSMVNSCLKRLKYHLASFNIVVKERTTTTAITEGTWGFEHTKACFHDDIIPFVKNLKDLFTSFNQYLIDEVNEIQKIFKQMEMAVEQNCAAKSEFQSKMETVLKENDCILKHALGVDIVNIVVNNCMNVNCLTVD
;
A
#
# COMPACT_ATOMS: atom_id res chain seq x y z
N ASP A 1 0.37 15.83 -35.50
CA ASP A 1 -0.46 16.05 -34.31
C ASP A 1 0.38 15.79 -33.07
N ASP A 2 0.78 16.86 -32.37
CA ASP A 2 1.60 16.75 -31.16
C ASP A 2 0.87 16.03 -30.02
N LEU A 3 -0.48 16.00 -30.08
CA LEU A 3 -1.32 15.27 -29.14
C LEU A 3 -1.10 13.75 -29.18
N GLN A 4 -1.01 13.17 -30.39
CA GLN A 4 -0.83 11.72 -30.53
C GLN A 4 0.57 11.26 -30.07
N LYS A 5 1.56 12.16 -30.15
CA LYS A 5 2.92 11.91 -29.67
C LYS A 5 3.02 12.04 -28.14
N GLU A 6 2.15 12.81 -27.51
CA GLU A 6 2.03 12.87 -26.04
C GLU A 6 1.26 11.65 -25.51
N GLU A 7 0.16 11.25 -26.14
CA GLU A 7 -0.60 10.04 -25.78
C GLU A 7 0.28 8.77 -25.85
N SER A 8 1.06 8.60 -26.92
CA SER A 8 1.96 7.44 -27.05
C SER A 8 3.03 7.41 -25.95
N ARG A 9 3.58 8.57 -25.56
CA ARG A 9 4.56 8.66 -24.45
C ARG A 9 3.94 8.41 -23.08
N ASN A 10 2.65 8.72 -22.92
CA ASN A 10 1.93 8.46 -21.68
C ASN A 10 1.64 6.96 -21.52
N ILE A 11 1.23 6.28 -22.60
CA ILE A 11 1.00 4.83 -22.62
C ILE A 11 2.31 4.08 -22.33
N ASP A 12 3.43 4.49 -22.93
CA ASP A 12 4.73 3.85 -22.68
C ASP A 12 5.19 3.99 -21.21
N ARG A 13 4.88 5.12 -20.54
CA ARG A 13 5.13 5.31 -19.10
C ARG A 13 4.20 4.49 -18.23
N GLU A 14 2.92 4.42 -18.57
CA GLU A 14 1.93 3.62 -17.85
C GLU A 14 2.29 2.13 -17.90
N LEU A 15 2.69 1.63 -19.08
CA LEU A 15 3.14 0.26 -19.28
C LEU A 15 4.43 -0.06 -18.49
N ALA A 16 5.34 0.90 -18.37
CA ALA A 16 6.57 0.75 -17.58
C ALA A 16 6.27 0.68 -16.07
N LEU A 17 5.37 1.54 -15.58
CA LEU A 17 4.93 1.53 -14.18
C LEU A 17 4.15 0.26 -13.84
N GLU A 18 3.32 -0.24 -14.75
CA GLU A 18 2.59 -1.49 -14.56
C GLU A 18 3.55 -2.70 -14.50
N LYS A 19 4.61 -2.68 -15.33
CA LYS A 19 5.65 -3.71 -15.32
C LYS A 19 6.54 -3.66 -14.08
N GLU A 20 6.79 -2.48 -13.49
CA GLU A 20 7.42 -2.36 -12.18
C GLU A 20 6.49 -2.87 -11.06
N ALA A 21 5.21 -2.51 -11.08
CA ALA A 21 4.23 -2.97 -10.10
C ALA A 21 4.01 -4.49 -10.13
N GLN A 22 4.11 -5.12 -11.30
CA GLN A 22 4.07 -6.58 -11.45
C GLN A 22 5.36 -7.27 -10.97
N GLN A 23 6.53 -6.62 -11.08
CA GLN A 23 7.81 -7.14 -10.55
C GLN A 23 7.91 -7.02 -9.02
N LEU A 24 7.22 -6.05 -8.41
CA LEU A 24 7.07 -5.95 -6.95
C LEU A 24 6.07 -6.96 -6.35
N LYS A 25 5.40 -7.79 -7.17
CA LYS A 25 4.28 -8.65 -6.74
C LYS A 25 4.55 -10.12 -6.39
N PRO A 26 5.76 -10.71 -6.44
CA PRO A 26 5.98 -12.02 -5.83
C PRO A 26 7.06 -12.00 -4.75
N ASN A 27 6.77 -11.34 -3.63
CA ASN A 27 7.48 -11.56 -2.36
C ASN A 27 6.69 -11.10 -1.12
N LEU A 28 5.42 -10.68 -1.26
CA LEU A 28 4.53 -10.35 -0.14
C LEU A 28 3.49 -11.44 0.17
N TYR A 29 3.61 -12.62 -0.43
CA TYR A 29 2.72 -13.75 -0.16
C TYR A 29 3.48 -15.06 -0.17
N ASP A 30 4.27 -15.30 0.86
CA ASP A 30 4.31 -16.62 1.47
C ASP A 30 4.63 -16.45 2.95
N GLY A 31 3.64 -16.78 3.80
CA GLY A 31 3.77 -16.71 5.23
C GLY A 31 4.66 -17.85 5.73
N SER A 32 5.98 -17.66 5.69
CA SER A 32 6.91 -18.41 6.53
C SER A 32 8.28 -17.74 6.58
N ILE A 33 8.48 -16.90 7.61
CA ILE A 33 9.76 -16.88 8.32
C ILE A 33 9.43 -17.33 9.74
N ILE A 34 9.16 -18.63 9.91
CA ILE A 34 9.31 -19.25 11.22
C ILE A 34 10.81 -19.46 11.42
N VAL A 35 11.46 -18.50 12.08
CA VAL A 35 12.58 -18.80 12.94
C VAL A 35 12.06 -18.54 14.35
N GLN A 36 11.57 -19.61 14.99
CA GLN A 36 11.49 -19.66 16.44
C GLN A 36 12.93 -19.65 16.96
N THR A 37 13.27 -18.59 17.69
CA THR A 37 14.33 -18.63 18.69
C THR A 37 13.67 -18.29 20.01
N ASP A 38 13.70 -19.25 20.93
CA ASP A 38 13.08 -19.21 22.24
C ASP A 38 13.63 -18.08 23.13
N GLU A 39 12.75 -17.09 23.41
CA GLU A 39 12.52 -16.32 24.66
C GLU A 39 13.64 -15.50 25.37
N PRO A 40 13.29 -14.53 26.25
CA PRO A 40 12.66 -13.24 25.96
C PRO A 40 13.47 -12.04 26.53
N THR A 41 13.30 -10.83 26.01
CA THR A 41 13.15 -9.62 26.86
C THR A 41 12.81 -8.37 26.06
N HIS A 42 11.59 -7.88 26.31
CA HIS A 42 11.25 -6.46 26.41
C HIS A 42 11.77 -5.52 25.31
N SER A 43 11.28 -5.68 24.09
CA SER A 43 11.21 -4.56 23.16
C SER A 43 9.77 -4.46 22.70
N GLY A 44 9.12 -3.38 23.13
CA GLY A 44 7.74 -3.06 22.81
C GLY A 44 7.55 -3.14 21.31
N THR A 45 7.00 -4.27 20.86
CA THR A 45 6.59 -4.43 19.47
C THR A 45 5.35 -3.56 19.35
N THR A 46 5.52 -2.34 18.85
CA THR A 46 4.41 -1.54 18.37
C THR A 46 3.84 -2.32 17.19
N ILE A 47 2.81 -3.11 17.47
CA ILE A 47 1.96 -3.73 16.47
C ILE A 47 1.31 -2.56 15.76
N VAL A 48 1.93 -2.11 14.66
CA VAL A 48 1.28 -1.24 13.70
C VAL A 48 0.18 -2.10 13.10
N GLU A 49 -1.02 -1.99 13.66
CA GLU A 49 -2.23 -2.57 13.07
C GLU A 49 -2.39 -1.99 11.67
N VAL A 50 -1.89 -2.72 10.69
CA VAL A 50 -2.22 -2.50 9.29
C VAL A 50 -3.73 -2.61 9.18
N PRO A 51 -4.45 -1.57 8.73
CA PRO A 51 -5.89 -1.64 8.55
C PRO A 51 -6.22 -2.80 7.62
N LYS A 52 -6.84 -3.84 8.17
CA LYS A 52 -7.14 -5.10 7.46
C LYS A 52 -8.30 -4.95 6.47
N GLU A 53 -8.90 -3.77 6.39
CA GLU A 53 -9.99 -3.47 5.48
C GLU A 53 -9.50 -2.55 4.36
N LEU A 54 -9.43 -3.13 3.15
CA LEU A 54 -9.36 -2.37 1.92
C LEU A 54 -10.58 -1.42 1.80
N PRO A 55 -10.41 -0.29 1.10
CA PRO A 55 -11.50 0.61 0.73
C PRO A 55 -12.76 -0.13 0.31
N LYS A 56 -13.88 0.26 0.91
CA LYS A 56 -15.17 -0.43 0.81
C LYS A 56 -15.69 -0.41 -0.62
N VAL A 57 -15.42 -1.48 -1.37
CA VAL A 57 -16.08 -1.87 -2.64
C VAL A 57 -17.62 -1.77 -2.54
N SER A 58 -18.17 -1.82 -1.32
CA SER A 58 -19.60 -1.65 -1.05
C SER A 58 -20.17 -0.28 -1.44
N MET A 59 -19.38 0.81 -1.43
CA MET A 59 -19.91 2.15 -1.72
C MET A 59 -19.95 2.47 -3.22
N VAL A 60 -18.99 1.95 -3.99
CA VAL A 60 -19.07 1.94 -5.47
C VAL A 60 -20.35 1.22 -5.93
N ASN A 61 -20.68 0.10 -5.28
CA ASN A 61 -21.92 -0.62 -5.54
C ASN A 61 -23.18 0.19 -5.20
N SER A 62 -23.15 0.98 -4.11
CA SER A 62 -24.26 1.87 -3.75
C SER A 62 -24.45 3.01 -4.76
N CYS A 63 -23.36 3.66 -5.19
CA CYS A 63 -23.40 4.69 -6.22
C CYS A 63 -23.89 4.13 -7.56
N LEU A 64 -23.41 2.95 -7.95
CA LEU A 64 -23.83 2.27 -9.18
C LEU A 64 -25.32 1.89 -9.14
N LYS A 65 -25.84 1.41 -7.99
CA LYS A 65 -27.27 1.13 -7.79
C LYS A 65 -28.11 2.40 -7.92
N ARG A 66 -27.68 3.51 -7.32
CA ARG A 66 -28.37 4.81 -7.41
C ARG A 66 -28.40 5.33 -8.84
N LEU A 67 -27.27 5.23 -9.55
CA LEU A 67 -27.18 5.62 -10.96
C LEU A 67 -28.13 4.79 -11.83
N LYS A 68 -28.15 3.46 -11.66
CA LYS A 68 -29.08 2.55 -12.36
C LYS A 68 -30.54 2.92 -12.11
N TYR A 69 -30.90 3.25 -10.86
CA TYR A 69 -32.25 3.70 -10.50
C TYR A 69 -32.64 4.98 -11.24
N HIS A 70 -31.81 6.02 -11.18
CA HIS A 70 -32.09 7.29 -11.85
C HIS A 70 -32.16 7.13 -13.37
N LEU A 71 -31.30 6.30 -13.97
CA LEU A 71 -31.31 6.02 -15.40
C LEU A 71 -32.59 5.28 -15.84
N ALA A 72 -33.06 4.31 -15.04
CA ALA A 72 -34.31 3.59 -15.30
C ALA A 72 -35.52 4.53 -15.24
N SER A 73 -35.59 5.38 -14.21
CA SER A 73 -36.65 6.39 -14.07
C SER A 73 -36.66 7.38 -15.24
N PHE A 74 -35.49 7.85 -15.67
CA PHE A 74 -35.39 8.74 -16.83
C PHE A 74 -35.85 8.05 -18.12
N ASN A 75 -35.45 6.79 -18.34
CA ASN A 75 -35.88 6.03 -19.52
C ASN A 75 -37.40 5.85 -19.58
N ILE A 76 -38.08 5.67 -18.43
CA ILE A 76 -39.54 5.61 -18.35
C ILE A 76 -40.14 6.96 -18.76
N VAL A 77 -39.67 8.07 -18.18
CA VAL A 77 -40.13 9.43 -18.51
C VAL A 77 -39.94 9.73 -20.00
N VAL A 78 -38.77 9.41 -20.57
CA VAL A 78 -38.50 9.60 -22.00
C VAL A 78 -39.45 8.78 -22.87
N LYS A 79 -39.71 7.51 -22.52
CA LYS A 79 -40.64 6.64 -23.25
C LYS A 79 -42.08 7.12 -23.21
N GLU A 80 -42.57 7.50 -22.03
CA GLU A 80 -43.93 8.02 -21.85
C GLU A 80 -44.17 9.27 -22.71
N ARG A 81 -43.16 10.16 -22.76
CA ARG A 81 -43.22 11.39 -23.56
C ARG A 81 -43.03 11.16 -25.05
N THR A 82 -42.18 10.22 -25.48
CA THR A 82 -41.98 9.89 -26.91
C THR A 82 -43.12 9.05 -27.51
N THR A 83 -43.93 8.38 -26.68
CA THR A 83 -44.98 7.48 -27.16
C THR A 83 -46.29 8.20 -27.52
N THR A 84 -46.48 9.49 -27.19
CA THR A 84 -47.84 10.08 -27.26
C THR A 84 -48.08 11.28 -28.16
N THR A 85 -47.12 12.17 -28.50
CA THR A 85 -47.53 13.39 -29.23
C THR A 85 -46.51 14.02 -30.17
N ALA A 86 -46.44 13.52 -31.40
CA ALA A 86 -45.81 14.26 -32.51
C ALA A 86 -46.73 14.44 -33.72
N ILE A 87 -47.86 13.72 -33.82
CA ILE A 87 -48.63 13.65 -35.08
C ILE A 87 -49.93 14.49 -35.05
N THR A 88 -50.44 14.93 -33.90
CA THR A 88 -51.75 15.61 -33.82
C THR A 88 -51.80 17.04 -33.24
N GLU A 89 -50.77 17.55 -32.57
CA GLU A 89 -50.97 18.70 -31.64
C GLU A 89 -50.30 20.05 -31.96
N GLY A 90 -49.61 20.24 -33.09
CA GLY A 90 -49.14 21.56 -33.53
C GLY A 90 -48.52 22.41 -32.39
N THR A 91 -49.15 23.54 -32.04
CA THR A 91 -48.69 24.53 -31.04
C THR A 91 -48.61 24.03 -29.58
N TRP A 92 -49.35 22.98 -29.19
CA TRP A 92 -49.34 22.45 -27.81
C TRP A 92 -48.05 21.65 -27.50
N GLY A 93 -47.43 21.08 -28.53
CA GLY A 93 -46.20 20.29 -28.39
C GLY A 93 -44.99 21.11 -27.91
N PHE A 94 -44.91 22.40 -28.23
CA PHE A 94 -43.80 23.26 -27.80
C PHE A 94 -43.87 23.58 -26.30
N GLU A 95 -45.03 24.02 -25.79
CA GLU A 95 -45.21 24.29 -24.36
C GLU A 95 -45.06 23.01 -23.52
N HIS A 96 -45.55 21.88 -24.02
CA HIS A 96 -45.37 20.58 -23.36
C HIS A 96 -43.89 20.15 -23.29
N THR A 97 -43.16 20.27 -24.40
CA THR A 97 -41.72 19.96 -24.44
C THR A 97 -40.96 20.85 -23.47
N LYS A 98 -41.27 22.16 -23.47
CA LYS A 98 -40.66 23.15 -22.57
C LYS A 98 -40.91 22.83 -21.09
N ALA A 99 -42.14 22.43 -20.73
CA ALA A 99 -42.46 22.01 -19.36
C ALA A 99 -41.69 20.73 -18.97
N CYS A 100 -41.58 19.74 -19.87
CA CYS A 100 -40.79 18.52 -19.60
C CYS A 100 -39.30 18.83 -19.36
N PHE A 101 -38.71 19.76 -20.13
CA PHE A 101 -37.35 20.20 -19.85
C PHE A 101 -37.22 20.83 -18.45
N HIS A 102 -38.16 21.68 -18.07
CA HIS A 102 -38.12 22.38 -16.80
C HIS A 102 -38.36 21.47 -15.59
N ASP A 103 -39.34 20.57 -15.69
CA ASP A 103 -39.84 19.81 -14.53
C ASP A 103 -39.16 18.45 -14.39
N ASP A 104 -38.73 17.83 -15.49
CA ASP A 104 -38.16 16.48 -15.49
C ASP A 104 -36.65 16.50 -15.75
N ILE A 105 -36.22 17.14 -16.85
CA ILE A 105 -34.83 17.05 -17.33
C ILE A 105 -33.88 17.89 -16.48
N ILE A 106 -34.21 19.15 -16.18
CA ILE A 106 -33.35 20.02 -15.36
C ILE A 106 -33.12 19.43 -13.96
N PRO A 107 -34.15 18.95 -13.23
CA PRO A 107 -33.95 18.31 -11.93
C PRO A 107 -33.17 17.00 -12.03
N PHE A 108 -33.38 16.20 -13.07
CA PHE A 108 -32.60 14.98 -13.30
C PHE A 108 -31.11 15.28 -13.47
N VAL A 109 -30.75 16.25 -14.33
CA VAL A 109 -29.35 16.65 -14.55
C VAL A 109 -28.73 17.21 -13.28
N LYS A 110 -29.48 17.98 -12.49
CA LYS A 110 -29.03 18.46 -11.18
C LYS A 110 -28.72 17.31 -10.22
N ASN A 111 -29.65 16.37 -10.06
CA ASN A 111 -29.45 15.19 -9.21
C ASN A 111 -28.24 14.35 -9.66
N LEU A 112 -28.03 14.24 -10.98
CA LEU A 112 -26.89 13.54 -11.54
C LEU A 112 -25.57 14.26 -11.20
N LYS A 113 -25.52 15.58 -11.34
CA LYS A 113 -24.37 16.40 -10.96
C LYS A 113 -24.04 16.27 -9.47
N ASP A 114 -25.05 16.30 -8.61
CA ASP A 114 -24.88 16.16 -7.16
C ASP A 114 -24.38 14.76 -6.79
N LEU A 115 -24.88 13.72 -7.46
CA LEU A 115 -24.40 12.33 -7.30
C LEU A 115 -22.91 12.22 -7.69
N PHE A 116 -22.50 12.73 -8.84
CA PHE A 116 -21.10 12.70 -9.26
C PHE A 116 -20.20 13.51 -8.34
N THR A 117 -20.66 14.67 -7.87
CA THR A 117 -19.91 15.50 -6.91
C THR A 117 -19.67 14.76 -5.60
N SER A 118 -20.71 14.12 -5.06
CA SER A 118 -20.59 13.28 -3.85
C SER A 118 -19.67 12.08 -4.06
N PHE A 119 -19.74 11.44 -5.22
CA PHE A 119 -18.86 10.32 -5.55
C PHE A 119 -17.40 10.74 -5.67
N ASN A 120 -17.12 11.86 -6.34
CA ASN A 120 -15.76 12.39 -6.49
C ASN A 120 -15.16 12.75 -5.13
N GLN A 121 -15.93 13.41 -4.25
CA GLN A 121 -15.46 13.74 -2.90
C GLN A 121 -15.10 12.47 -2.12
N TYR A 122 -15.92 11.43 -2.22
CA TYR A 122 -15.61 10.15 -1.58
C TYR A 122 -14.32 9.51 -2.10
N LEU A 123 -14.11 9.50 -3.42
CA LEU A 123 -12.87 8.98 -3.99
C LEU A 123 -11.64 9.76 -3.50
N ILE A 124 -11.76 11.08 -3.39
CA ILE A 124 -10.71 11.94 -2.83
C ILE A 124 -10.42 11.56 -1.38
N ASP A 125 -11.46 11.43 -0.55
CA ASP A 125 -11.32 11.10 0.87
C ASP A 125 -10.68 9.71 1.06
N GLU A 126 -11.09 8.73 0.26
CA GLU A 126 -10.53 7.37 0.31
C GLU A 126 -9.06 7.33 -0.12
N VAL A 127 -8.70 8.03 -1.20
CA VAL A 127 -7.30 8.16 -1.64
C VAL A 127 -6.46 8.85 -0.57
N ASN A 128 -6.99 9.87 0.10
CA ASN A 128 -6.30 10.56 1.19
C ASN A 128 -6.03 9.64 2.38
N GLU A 129 -7.00 8.81 2.78
CA GLU A 129 -6.82 7.84 3.87
C GLU A 129 -5.79 6.75 3.50
N ILE A 130 -5.84 6.20 2.28
CA ILE A 130 -4.81 5.25 1.81
C ILE A 130 -3.42 5.90 1.83
N GLN A 131 -3.31 7.14 1.34
CA GLN A 131 -2.04 7.86 1.32
C GLN A 131 -1.50 8.09 2.75
N LYS A 132 -2.39 8.37 3.71
CA LYS A 132 -2.03 8.50 5.12
C LYS A 132 -1.52 7.19 5.72
N ILE A 133 -2.18 6.07 5.43
CA ILE A 133 -1.73 4.73 5.84
C ILE A 133 -0.36 4.43 5.24
N PHE A 134 -0.16 4.74 3.95
CA PHE A 134 1.11 4.52 3.28
C PHE A 134 2.25 5.31 3.92
N LYS A 135 2.03 6.59 4.24
CA LYS A 135 3.01 7.42 4.96
C LYS A 135 3.37 6.86 6.34
N GLN A 136 2.39 6.33 7.07
CA GLN A 136 2.65 5.68 8.37
C GLN A 136 3.49 4.41 8.20
N MET A 137 3.19 3.60 7.18
CA MET A 137 3.95 2.39 6.87
C MET A 137 5.39 2.73 6.46
N GLU A 138 5.58 3.75 5.63
CA GLU A 138 6.90 4.25 5.21
C GLU A 138 7.75 4.65 6.42
N MET A 139 7.20 5.47 7.32
CA MET A 139 7.89 5.84 8.57
C MET A 139 8.25 4.62 9.44
N ALA A 140 7.35 3.64 9.56
CA ALA A 140 7.62 2.44 10.35
C ALA A 140 8.74 1.58 9.73
N VAL A 141 8.78 1.49 8.39
CA VAL A 141 9.86 0.80 7.66
C VAL A 141 11.20 1.50 7.84
N GLU A 142 11.23 2.84 7.76
CA GLU A 142 12.45 3.62 7.99
C GLU A 142 12.99 3.43 9.43
N GLN A 143 12.12 3.49 10.43
CA GLN A 143 12.50 3.24 11.83
C GLN A 143 13.05 1.82 12.02
N ASN A 144 12.40 0.81 11.43
CA ASN A 144 12.88 -0.56 11.49
C ASN A 144 14.24 -0.73 10.79
N CYS A 145 14.45 -0.05 9.66
CA CYS A 145 15.73 -0.05 8.95
C CYS A 145 16.85 0.54 9.83
N ALA A 146 16.58 1.67 10.50
CA ALA A 146 17.52 2.28 11.44
C ALA A 146 17.87 1.34 12.61
N ALA A 147 16.85 0.74 13.23
CA ALA A 147 17.05 -0.22 14.33
C ALA A 147 17.86 -1.45 13.89
N LYS A 148 17.58 -1.99 12.69
CA LYS A 148 18.34 -3.11 12.11
C LYS A 148 19.82 -2.74 11.91
N SER A 149 20.11 -1.54 11.41
CA SER A 149 21.48 -1.06 11.22
C SER A 149 22.22 -0.89 12.55
N GLU A 150 21.55 -0.38 13.58
CA GLU A 150 22.15 -0.26 14.93
C GLU A 150 22.48 -1.64 15.52
N PHE A 151 21.54 -2.58 15.41
CA PHE A 151 21.76 -3.96 15.86
C PHE A 151 22.93 -4.62 15.13
N GLN A 152 23.02 -4.44 13.82
CA GLN A 152 24.11 -4.98 13.00
C GLN A 152 25.47 -4.41 13.43
N SER A 153 25.56 -3.12 13.72
CA SER A 153 26.78 -2.47 14.23
C SER A 153 27.21 -3.02 15.60
N LYS A 154 26.24 -3.22 16.52
CA LYS A 154 26.50 -3.83 17.84
C LYS A 154 26.99 -5.28 17.68
N MET A 155 26.37 -6.06 16.81
CA MET A 155 26.80 -7.43 16.50
C MET A 155 28.25 -7.46 15.98
N GLU A 156 28.60 -6.58 15.06
CA GLU A 156 29.97 -6.50 14.53
C GLU A 156 30.98 -6.15 15.63
N THR A 157 30.61 -5.26 16.55
CA THR A 157 31.45 -4.89 17.70
C THR A 157 31.69 -6.08 18.62
N VAL A 158 30.63 -6.82 18.98
CA VAL A 158 30.73 -8.03 19.81
C VAL A 158 31.59 -9.11 19.15
N LEU A 159 31.45 -9.31 17.83
CA LEU A 159 32.27 -10.26 17.09
C LEU A 159 33.75 -9.91 17.13
N LYS A 160 34.09 -8.62 16.98
CA LYS A 160 35.48 -8.14 17.06
C LYS A 160 36.07 -8.33 18.47
N GLU A 161 35.29 -8.06 19.51
CA GLU A 161 35.71 -8.25 20.90
C GLU A 161 35.94 -9.74 21.23
N ASN A 162 35.03 -10.62 20.80
CA ASN A 162 35.18 -12.07 20.97
C ASN A 162 36.43 -12.62 20.28
N ASP A 163 36.73 -12.17 19.06
CA ASP A 163 37.96 -12.56 18.35
C ASP A 163 39.22 -12.13 19.11
N CYS A 164 39.21 -10.93 19.71
CA CYS A 164 40.30 -10.43 20.54
C CYS A 164 40.49 -11.27 21.81
N ILE A 165 39.40 -11.57 22.52
CA ILE A 165 39.42 -12.41 23.74
C ILE A 165 39.92 -13.81 23.40
N LEU A 166 39.45 -14.40 22.31
CA LEU A 166 39.85 -15.74 21.87
C LEU A 166 41.35 -15.78 21.55
N LYS A 167 41.88 -14.80 20.81
CA LYS A 167 43.32 -14.67 20.53
C LYS A 167 44.14 -14.54 21.81
N HIS A 168 43.69 -13.73 22.75
CA HIS A 168 44.37 -13.55 24.03
C HIS A 168 44.37 -14.86 24.85
N ALA A 169 43.23 -15.54 24.97
CA ALA A 169 43.12 -16.80 25.69
C ALA A 169 44.03 -17.89 25.10
N LEU A 170 44.01 -18.07 23.78
CA LEU A 170 44.90 -19.00 23.08
C LEU A 170 46.38 -18.64 23.29
N GLY A 171 46.73 -17.35 23.27
CA GLY A 171 48.08 -16.87 23.55
C GLY A 171 48.55 -17.23 24.97
N VAL A 172 47.69 -17.03 25.97
CA VAL A 172 47.98 -17.40 27.36
C VAL A 172 48.19 -18.91 27.50
N ASP A 173 47.32 -19.72 26.91
CA ASP A 173 47.44 -21.18 26.95
C ASP A 173 48.74 -21.67 26.30
N ILE A 174 49.10 -21.12 25.15
CA ILE A 174 50.37 -21.42 24.46
C ILE A 174 51.56 -21.08 25.36
N VAL A 175 51.61 -19.88 25.94
CA VAL A 175 52.70 -19.47 26.84
C VAL A 175 52.78 -20.38 28.06
N ASN A 176 51.64 -20.72 28.67
CA ASN A 176 51.58 -21.58 29.83
C ASN A 176 52.10 -23.00 29.52
N ILE A 177 51.73 -23.56 28.37
CA ILE A 177 52.26 -24.84 27.88
C ILE A 177 53.79 -24.76 27.68
N VAL A 178 54.30 -23.72 27.01
CA VAL A 178 55.74 -23.54 26.76
C VAL A 178 56.51 -23.45 28.08
N VAL A 179 56.06 -22.60 29.00
CA VAL A 179 56.69 -22.42 30.32
C VAL A 179 56.70 -23.71 31.13
N ASN A 180 55.57 -24.41 31.18
CA ASN A 180 55.45 -25.66 31.94
C ASN A 180 56.41 -26.74 31.39
N ASN A 181 56.53 -26.86 30.07
CA ASN A 181 57.50 -27.76 29.45
C ASN A 181 58.95 -27.36 29.78
N CYS A 182 59.31 -26.08 29.70
CA CYS A 182 60.66 -25.60 30.05
C CYS A 182 61.03 -25.90 31.51
N MET A 183 60.12 -25.68 32.46
CA MET A 183 60.38 -25.96 33.88
C MET A 183 60.54 -27.46 34.13
N ASN A 184 59.77 -28.30 33.45
CA ASN A 184 59.86 -29.74 33.58
C ASN A 184 61.21 -30.29 33.07
N VAL A 185 61.77 -29.69 32.01
CA VAL A 185 63.12 -30.03 31.49
C VAL A 185 64.22 -29.69 32.50
N ASN A 186 64.13 -28.53 33.18
CA ASN A 186 65.15 -28.12 34.15
C ASN A 186 65.19 -29.02 35.41
N CYS A 187 64.08 -29.65 35.78
CA CYS A 187 64.03 -30.63 36.87
C CYS A 187 64.67 -31.98 36.51
N LEU A 188 64.83 -32.30 35.21
CA LEU A 188 65.43 -33.56 34.74
C LEU A 188 66.96 -33.46 34.52
N THR A 189 67.54 -32.27 34.62
CA THR A 189 68.97 -32.01 34.34
C THR A 189 69.85 -31.87 35.59
N VAL A 190 69.38 -32.32 36.76
CA VAL A 190 70.18 -32.35 38.00
C VAL A 190 70.61 -33.79 38.28
N ASP A 191 71.69 -34.22 37.64
CA ASP A 191 72.53 -35.38 38.00
C ASP A 191 74.00 -35.06 37.67
#